data_AF-A0A2I0D8H0-F1
#
_entry.id   AF-A0A2I0D8H0-F1
#
_cell.length_a   1.000
_cell.length_b   1.000
_cell.length_c   1.000
_cell.angle_alpha   90.00
_cell.angle_beta   90.00
_cell.angle_gamma   90.00
#
_symmetry.space_group_name_H-M   'P 1'
#
loop_
_entity.id
_entity.type
_entity.pdbx_description
1 polymer ?
#
loop_
_entity_poly.entity_id
_entity_poly.type
_entity_poly.pdbx_seq_one_letter_code
_entity_poly.pdbx_strand_id
1 'polypeptide(L)'
;MGIFICKKHFRKRSRKDLNSIKNIGGLKEVFYSSVFQSETNGCFYEVTDVQKQRFKRNKLISHFFEKFNDKNSYQLFEFGLPYDISQSISPITQKLKRRCESNGIELFGYIWVYDVGEENFGQHYHLVLATNPIIEQKYPDALKMDFKKKNIHGAFIRNAKRLERYLKVKPVFERGYRKRLFGKSNSLKF
;
A
#
# COMPACT_ATOMS: atom_id res chain seq x y z
N MET A 1 20.09 -4.06 20.50
CA MET A 1 18.98 -4.76 19.81
C MET A 1 17.97 -5.17 20.89
N GLY A 2 16.88 -5.86 20.55
CA GLY A 2 15.92 -6.35 21.55
C GLY A 2 15.73 -7.85 21.42
N ILE A 3 15.86 -8.57 22.54
CA ILE A 3 15.68 -10.02 22.62
C ILE A 3 14.18 -10.31 22.65
N PHE A 4 13.70 -11.18 21.76
CA PHE A 4 12.30 -11.61 21.77
C PHE A 4 12.03 -12.50 22.98
N ILE A 5 11.03 -12.13 23.78
CA ILE A 5 10.68 -12.85 25.01
C ILE A 5 9.47 -13.74 24.77
N CYS A 6 8.33 -13.13 24.41
CA CYS A 6 7.09 -13.86 24.23
C CYS A 6 6.11 -13.15 23.31
N LYS A 7 5.06 -13.88 22.92
CA LYS A 7 3.95 -13.37 22.12
C LYS A 7 2.65 -13.45 22.93
N LYS A 8 2.06 -12.30 23.23
CA LYS A 8 0.75 -12.22 23.89
C LYS A 8 -0.35 -12.20 22.85
N HIS A 9 -1.35 -13.05 23.02
CA HIS A 9 -2.51 -13.13 22.14
C HIS A 9 -3.71 -12.50 22.84
N PHE A 10 -4.27 -11.44 22.26
CA PHE A 10 -5.43 -10.74 22.82
C PHE A 10 -6.76 -11.40 22.42
N ARG A 11 -6.72 -12.34 21.48
CA ARG A 11 -7.89 -13.04 20.95
C ARG A 11 -7.66 -14.55 20.96
N LYS A 12 -8.55 -15.30 21.62
CA LYS A 12 -8.72 -16.76 21.46
C LYS A 12 -9.31 -17.05 20.08
N ARG A 13 -8.57 -16.91 18.98
CA ARG A 13 -9.13 -17.22 17.65
C ARG A 13 -8.18 -18.06 16.82
N SER A 14 -8.70 -19.20 16.37
CA SER A 14 -8.12 -20.04 15.34
C SER A 14 -7.87 -19.20 14.09
N ARG A 15 -6.71 -19.39 13.45
CA ARG A 15 -6.43 -18.79 12.14
C ARG A 15 -7.43 -19.23 11.07
N LYS A 16 -8.36 -20.17 11.29
CA LYS A 16 -9.22 -20.73 10.24
C LYS A 16 -10.67 -20.21 10.24
N ASP A 17 -11.08 -19.41 11.21
CA ASP A 17 -12.45 -18.87 11.24
C ASP A 17 -12.62 -17.66 10.30
N LEU A 18 -12.99 -17.93 9.05
CA LEU A 18 -13.35 -16.94 8.03
C LEU A 18 -14.53 -16.05 8.48
N ASN A 19 -15.45 -16.61 9.28
CA ASN A 19 -16.63 -15.92 9.82
C ASN A 19 -16.32 -14.92 10.95
N SER A 20 -15.05 -14.82 11.38
CA SER A 20 -14.66 -14.01 12.54
C SER A 20 -14.27 -12.57 12.21
N ILE A 21 -14.12 -12.22 10.93
CA ILE A 21 -13.83 -10.85 10.49
C ILE A 21 -15.16 -10.13 10.28
N LYS A 22 -15.65 -9.51 11.36
CA LYS A 22 -16.97 -8.86 11.38
C LYS A 22 -16.95 -7.43 10.83
N ASN A 23 -15.78 -6.78 10.73
CA ASN A 23 -15.68 -5.35 10.40
C ASN A 23 -14.68 -5.08 9.26
N ILE A 24 -14.98 -5.58 8.05
CA ILE A 24 -14.20 -5.23 6.86
C ILE A 24 -14.35 -3.74 6.58
N GLY A 25 -13.23 -3.05 6.40
CA GLY A 25 -13.18 -1.59 6.28
C GLY A 25 -13.06 -0.86 7.62
N GLY A 26 -13.25 -1.54 8.75
CA GLY A 26 -12.99 -0.97 10.07
C GLY A 26 -11.50 -0.83 10.39
N LEU A 27 -11.19 -0.04 11.41
CA LEU A 27 -9.84 0.01 11.98
C LEU A 27 -9.39 -1.38 12.40
N LYS A 28 -8.15 -1.74 12.06
CA LYS A 28 -7.59 -3.03 12.43
C LYS A 28 -7.34 -3.06 13.93
N GLU A 29 -8.07 -3.94 14.60
CA GLU A 29 -7.87 -4.22 16.01
C GLU A 29 -6.61 -5.06 16.24
N VAL A 30 -5.96 -4.85 17.39
CA VAL A 30 -4.76 -5.60 17.79
C VAL A 30 -5.11 -7.06 18.02
N PHE A 31 -4.43 -7.97 17.33
CA PHE A 31 -4.61 -9.41 17.50
C PHE A 31 -3.59 -10.00 18.47
N TYR A 32 -2.35 -9.54 18.36
CA TYR A 32 -1.26 -9.98 19.21
C TYR A 32 -0.25 -8.85 19.42
N SER A 33 0.55 -9.01 20.47
CA SER A 33 1.76 -8.24 20.65
C SER A 33 2.95 -9.16 20.84
N SER A 34 4.13 -8.61 20.60
CA SER A 34 5.40 -9.27 20.92
C SER A 34 6.12 -8.42 21.94
N VAL A 35 6.55 -9.07 23.02
CA VAL A 35 7.34 -8.46 24.07
C VAL A 35 8.80 -8.70 23.78
N PHE A 36 9.59 -7.64 23.91
CA PHE A 36 11.03 -7.66 23.75
C PHE A 36 11.68 -7.12 25.01
N GLN A 37 12.89 -7.57 25.29
CA GLN A 37 13.76 -7.01 26.30
C GLN A 37 14.90 -6.25 25.61
N SER A 38 15.11 -5.00 25.96
CA SER A 38 16.22 -4.20 25.46
C SER A 38 17.54 -4.72 26.01
N GLU A 39 18.51 -4.97 25.14
CA GLU A 39 19.86 -5.38 25.55
C GLU A 39 20.63 -4.25 26.24
N THR A 40 20.27 -2.98 26.00
CA THR A 40 21.03 -1.83 26.50
C THR A 40 20.73 -1.48 27.95
N ASN A 41 19.50 -1.72 28.40
CA ASN A 41 19.04 -1.32 29.74
C ASN A 41 18.14 -2.37 30.42
N GLY A 42 17.95 -3.54 29.81
CA GLY A 42 17.11 -4.60 30.35
C GLY A 42 15.61 -4.30 30.36
N CYS A 43 15.17 -3.11 29.91
CA CYS A 43 13.76 -2.71 29.94
C CYS A 43 12.93 -3.50 28.92
N PHE A 44 11.71 -3.86 29.32
CA PHE A 44 10.75 -4.51 28.44
C PHE A 44 9.97 -3.49 27.62
N TYR A 45 9.72 -3.81 26.35
CA TYR A 45 8.83 -3.05 25.49
C TYR A 45 7.97 -3.97 24.63
N GLU A 46 6.80 -3.47 24.25
CA GLU A 46 5.77 -4.27 23.58
C GLU A 46 5.45 -3.67 22.20
N VAL A 47 5.39 -4.52 21.18
CA VAL A 47 5.04 -4.12 19.81
C VAL A 47 3.87 -4.93 19.30
N THR A 48 2.77 -4.25 19.01
CA THR A 48 1.54 -4.82 18.45
C THR A 48 1.70 -5.23 16.99
N ASP A 49 0.87 -6.16 16.52
CA ASP A 49 0.84 -6.55 15.10
C ASP A 49 0.44 -5.41 14.17
N VAL A 50 -0.41 -4.49 14.63
CA VAL A 50 -0.79 -3.25 13.93
C VAL A 50 0.41 -2.32 13.77
N GLN A 51 1.18 -2.08 14.84
CA GLN A 51 2.42 -1.28 14.77
C GLN A 51 3.45 -1.92 13.82
N LYS A 52 3.62 -3.25 13.87
CA LYS A 52 4.51 -3.98 12.94
C LYS A 52 4.07 -3.81 11.49
N GLN A 53 2.77 -3.88 11.21
CA GLN A 53 2.24 -3.65 9.86
C GLN A 53 2.46 -2.22 9.40
N ARG A 54 2.19 -1.23 10.25
CA ARG A 54 2.46 0.19 9.96
C ARG A 54 3.93 0.43 9.67
N PHE A 55 4.83 -0.13 10.48
CA PHE A 55 6.28 -0.04 10.26
C PHE A 55 6.69 -0.62 8.90
N LYS A 56 6.27 -1.85 8.58
CA LYS A 56 6.57 -2.50 7.29
C LYS A 56 6.04 -1.71 6.10
N ARG A 57 4.79 -1.21 6.20
CA ARG A 57 4.18 -0.35 5.18
C ARG A 57 4.98 0.93 5.00
N ASN A 58 5.32 1.61 6.09
CA ASN A 58 6.01 2.89 6.04
C ASN A 58 7.44 2.76 5.52
N LYS A 59 8.14 1.66 5.84
CA LYS A 59 9.45 1.33 5.26
C LYS A 59 9.36 1.10 3.75
N LEU A 60 8.33 0.36 3.31
CA LEU A 60 8.05 0.16 1.88
C LEU A 60 7.81 1.50 1.15
N ILE A 61 6.96 2.36 1.74
CA ILE A 61 6.64 3.67 1.17
C ILE A 61 7.91 4.54 1.09
N SER A 62 8.66 4.68 2.19
CA SER A 62 9.95 5.40 2.23
C SER A 62 10.85 4.97 1.09
N HIS A 63 11.12 3.67 1.00
CA HIS A 63 12.08 3.17 0.01
C HIS A 63 11.62 3.44 -1.42
N PHE A 64 10.33 3.29 -1.71
CA PHE A 64 9.81 3.59 -3.05
C PHE A 64 10.02 5.06 -3.43
N PHE A 65 9.65 5.99 -2.53
CA PHE A 65 9.79 7.42 -2.80
C PHE A 65 11.25 7.89 -2.80
N GLU A 66 12.11 7.29 -1.96
CA GLU A 66 13.56 7.53 -1.98
C GLU A 66 14.17 7.06 -3.31
N LYS A 67 13.80 5.86 -3.78
CA LYS A 67 14.31 5.29 -5.03
C LYS A 67 13.90 6.09 -6.27
N PHE A 68 12.68 6.63 -6.30
CA PHE A 68 12.13 7.36 -7.43
C PHE A 68 11.97 8.87 -7.15
N ASN A 69 12.90 9.45 -6.38
CA ASN A 69 12.86 10.87 -6.00
C ASN A 69 13.35 11.81 -7.13
N ASP A 70 14.15 11.31 -8.07
CA ASP A 70 14.67 12.11 -9.17
C ASP A 70 13.61 12.34 -10.26
N LYS A 71 13.16 13.59 -10.39
CA LYS A 71 12.14 14.00 -11.37
C LYS A 71 12.65 14.01 -12.81
N ASN A 72 13.96 14.08 -13.01
CA ASN A 72 14.55 14.04 -14.35
C ASN A 72 14.60 12.62 -14.90
N SER A 73 14.65 11.62 -14.02
CA SER A 73 14.66 10.20 -14.37
C SER A 73 13.30 9.54 -14.26
N TYR A 74 12.40 10.08 -13.43
CA TYR A 74 11.13 9.42 -13.10
C TYR A 74 9.95 10.38 -13.07
N GLN A 75 8.80 9.90 -13.57
CA GLN A 75 7.51 10.51 -13.32
C GLN A 75 6.65 9.58 -12.45
N LEU A 76 6.08 10.15 -11.38
CA LEU A 76 5.22 9.43 -10.45
C LEU A 76 3.74 9.70 -10.74
N PHE A 77 2.93 8.65 -10.66
CA PHE A 77 1.47 8.68 -10.81
C PHE A 77 0.77 8.05 -9.63
N GLU A 78 -0.34 8.64 -9.19
CA GLU A 78 -1.22 8.06 -8.18
C GLU A 78 -2.57 7.69 -8.79
N PHE A 79 -3.11 6.54 -8.40
CA PHE A 79 -4.47 6.12 -8.71
C PHE A 79 -5.22 5.84 -7.41
N GLY A 80 -6.40 6.44 -7.27
CA GLY A 80 -7.42 6.00 -6.31
C GLY A 80 -8.28 4.93 -6.97
N LEU A 81 -8.18 3.69 -6.49
CA LEU A 81 -8.86 2.53 -7.07
C LEU A 81 -9.94 2.01 -6.13
N PRO A 82 -11.22 2.30 -6.40
CA PRO A 82 -12.33 1.77 -5.61
C PRO A 82 -12.30 0.24 -5.48
N TYR A 83 -12.53 -0.26 -4.26
CA TYR A 83 -12.43 -1.69 -3.95
C TYR A 83 -13.56 -2.51 -4.59
N ASP A 84 -14.71 -1.89 -4.82
CA ASP A 84 -15.87 -2.48 -5.52
C ASP A 84 -15.56 -2.81 -6.98
N ILE A 85 -14.74 -1.98 -7.65
CA ILE A 85 -14.28 -2.22 -9.02
C ILE A 85 -13.39 -3.47 -9.06
N SER A 86 -12.45 -3.59 -8.12
CA SER A 86 -11.61 -4.78 -8.01
C SER A 86 -11.16 -5.04 -6.59
N GLN A 87 -11.64 -6.14 -6.01
CA GLN A 87 -11.20 -6.62 -4.70
C GLN A 87 -9.72 -7.08 -4.70
N SER A 88 -9.07 -7.15 -5.87
CA SER A 88 -7.65 -7.43 -6.04
C SER A 88 -6.99 -6.36 -6.90
N ILE A 89 -5.80 -5.94 -6.52
CA ILE A 89 -5.01 -4.96 -7.28
C ILE A 89 -4.38 -5.57 -8.54
N SER A 90 -4.16 -6.90 -8.55
CA SER A 90 -3.36 -7.59 -9.58
C SER A 90 -3.91 -7.46 -11.00
N PRO A 91 -5.21 -7.63 -11.27
CA PRO A 91 -5.74 -7.46 -12.62
C PRO A 91 -5.55 -6.03 -13.15
N ILE A 92 -5.67 -5.03 -12.27
CA ILE A 92 -5.50 -3.62 -12.61
C ILE A 92 -4.03 -3.33 -12.94
N THR A 93 -3.09 -3.77 -12.09
CA THR A 93 -1.66 -3.54 -12.33
C THR A 93 -1.15 -4.28 -13.55
N GLN A 94 -1.68 -5.48 -13.85
CA GLN A 94 -1.35 -6.20 -15.08
C GLN A 94 -1.86 -5.47 -16.33
N LYS A 95 -3.08 -4.93 -16.28
CA LYS A 95 -3.64 -4.15 -17.39
C LYS A 95 -2.85 -2.85 -17.62
N LEU A 96 -2.52 -2.13 -16.54
CA LEU A 96 -1.66 -0.93 -16.58
C LEU A 96 -0.31 -1.24 -17.20
N LYS A 97 0.36 -2.29 -16.71
CA LYS A 97 1.67 -2.70 -17.22
C LYS A 97 1.63 -2.91 -18.74
N ARG A 98 0.66 -3.70 -19.23
CA ARG A 98 0.50 -3.95 -20.67
C ARG A 98 0.25 -2.66 -21.46
N ARG A 99 -0.60 -1.75 -20.95
CA ARG A 99 -0.86 -0.48 -21.63
C ARG A 99 0.38 0.42 -21.67
N CYS A 100 1.12 0.53 -20.58
CA CYS A 100 2.38 1.28 -20.55
C CYS A 100 3.35 0.71 -21.60
N GLU A 101 3.56 -0.61 -21.61
CA GLU A 101 4.43 -1.30 -22.57
C GLU A 101 4.00 -1.04 -24.03
N SER A 102 2.70 -1.15 -24.34
CA SER A 102 2.18 -0.90 -25.69
C SER A 102 2.28 0.56 -26.15
N ASN A 103 2.53 1.50 -25.24
CA ASN A 103 2.62 2.94 -25.54
C ASN A 103 4.04 3.49 -25.31
N GLY A 104 5.05 2.62 -25.20
CA GLY A 104 6.45 3.05 -25.00
C GLY A 104 6.71 3.71 -23.65
N ILE A 105 5.83 3.53 -22.67
CA ILE A 105 6.03 3.99 -21.29
C ILE A 105 6.66 2.86 -20.49
N GLU A 106 7.87 3.08 -20.01
CA GLU A 106 8.57 2.13 -19.15
C GLU A 106 8.02 2.21 -17.73
N LEU A 107 7.61 1.07 -17.16
CA LEU A 107 7.14 0.97 -15.78
C LEU A 107 8.23 0.38 -14.89
N PHE A 108 8.94 1.23 -14.15
CA PHE A 108 10.03 0.81 -13.25
C PHE A 108 9.53 0.06 -12.02
N GLY A 109 8.39 0.47 -11.48
CA GLY A 109 7.79 -0.21 -10.33
C GLY A 109 6.54 0.46 -9.80
N TYR A 110 5.91 -0.20 -8.83
CA TYR A 110 4.76 0.35 -8.14
C TYR A 110 4.67 -0.09 -6.69
N ILE A 111 3.95 0.69 -5.89
CA ILE A 111 3.45 0.31 -4.57
C ILE A 111 1.95 0.51 -4.51
N TRP A 112 1.28 -0.23 -3.64
CA TRP A 112 -0.12 0.00 -3.33
C TRP A 112 -0.39 -0.10 -1.84
N VAL A 113 -1.38 0.67 -1.36
CA VAL A 113 -1.83 0.70 0.03
C VAL A 113 -3.36 0.66 0.01
N TYR A 114 -3.94 -0.24 0.78
CA TYR A 114 -5.37 -0.31 1.03
C TYR A 114 -5.77 0.75 2.07
N ASP A 115 -6.83 1.48 1.79
CA ASP A 115 -7.33 2.56 2.62
C ASP A 115 -8.86 2.59 2.64
N VAL A 116 -9.40 3.32 3.61
CA VAL A 116 -10.85 3.56 3.75
C VAL A 116 -11.04 5.06 3.94
N GLY A 117 -11.66 5.70 2.95
CA GLY A 117 -11.95 7.14 2.98
C GLY A 117 -13.27 7.43 3.71
N GLU A 118 -13.30 8.53 4.47
CA GLU A 118 -14.43 8.87 5.35
C GLU A 118 -15.69 9.35 4.59
N GLU A 119 -15.55 10.00 3.43
CA GLU A 119 -16.70 10.73 2.85
C GLU A 119 -17.20 10.23 1.49
N ASN A 120 -16.35 9.79 0.54
CA ASN A 120 -16.82 9.55 -0.84
C ASN A 120 -16.17 8.39 -1.62
N PHE A 121 -15.15 7.72 -1.07
CA PHE A 121 -14.44 6.63 -1.76
C PHE A 121 -14.61 5.26 -1.11
N GLY A 122 -15.07 5.21 0.14
CA GLY A 122 -15.15 3.98 0.92
C GLY A 122 -13.82 3.22 0.90
N GLN A 123 -13.90 1.90 0.77
CA GLN A 123 -12.74 1.04 0.62
C GLN A 123 -12.09 1.27 -0.76
N HIS A 124 -10.78 1.52 -0.79
CA HIS A 124 -10.05 1.72 -2.04
C HIS A 124 -8.55 1.39 -1.88
N TYR A 125 -7.82 1.44 -2.99
CA TYR A 125 -6.35 1.40 -2.99
C TYR A 125 -5.78 2.71 -3.48
N HIS A 126 -4.76 3.21 -2.80
CA HIS A 126 -3.77 4.09 -3.40
C HIS A 126 -2.78 3.22 -4.15
N LEU A 127 -2.71 3.33 -5.47
CA LEU A 127 -1.66 2.72 -6.30
C LEU A 127 -0.75 3.82 -6.81
N VAL A 128 0.55 3.71 -6.52
CA VAL A 128 1.57 4.64 -6.98
C VAL A 128 2.49 3.94 -7.96
N LEU A 129 2.65 4.51 -9.16
CA LEU A 129 3.52 4.00 -10.22
C LEU A 129 4.70 4.94 -10.42
N ALA A 130 5.84 4.38 -10.81
CA ALA A 130 7.00 5.13 -11.32
C ALA A 130 7.26 4.74 -12.77
N THR A 131 7.32 5.74 -13.65
CA THR A 131 7.60 5.56 -15.08
C THR A 131 8.76 6.44 -15.52
N ASN A 132 9.20 6.30 -16.77
CA ASN A 132 10.02 7.31 -17.41
C ASN A 132 9.31 8.68 -17.44
N PRO A 133 10.04 9.80 -17.53
CA PRO A 133 9.45 11.13 -17.62
C PRO A 133 8.54 11.22 -18.84
N ILE A 134 7.40 11.89 -18.67
CA ILE A 134 6.44 12.10 -19.74
C ILE A 134 6.52 13.57 -20.12
N ILE A 135 6.94 13.83 -21.36
CA ILE A 135 7.18 15.17 -21.89
C ILE A 135 5.87 15.87 -22.29
N GLU A 136 4.80 15.10 -22.50
CA GLU A 136 3.49 15.62 -22.90
C GLU A 136 2.82 16.42 -21.77
N GLN A 137 2.21 17.56 -22.12
CA GLN A 137 1.40 18.36 -21.18
C GLN A 137 0.09 17.66 -20.77
N LYS A 138 -0.37 16.69 -21.56
CA LYS A 138 -1.62 15.97 -21.33
C LYS A 138 -1.35 14.68 -20.55
N TYR A 139 -2.32 14.28 -19.74
CA TYR A 139 -2.28 12.97 -19.08
C TYR A 139 -2.28 11.83 -20.13
N PRO A 140 -1.32 10.90 -20.09
CA PRO A 140 -1.18 9.86 -21.12
C PRO A 140 -2.41 8.97 -21.20
N ASP A 141 -2.86 8.68 -22.41
CA ASP A 141 -3.98 7.76 -22.65
C ASP A 141 -3.63 6.32 -22.26
N ALA A 142 -2.34 5.99 -22.22
CA ALA A 142 -1.84 4.72 -21.68
C ALA A 142 -2.22 4.50 -20.20
N LEU A 143 -2.30 5.59 -19.43
CA LEU A 143 -2.64 5.58 -18.01
C LEU A 143 -4.13 5.81 -17.74
N LYS A 144 -4.93 6.04 -18.79
CA LYS A 144 -6.39 6.01 -18.72
C LYS A 144 -6.85 4.60 -19.03
N MET A 145 -7.72 4.04 -18.20
CA MET A 145 -8.27 2.72 -18.47
C MET A 145 -9.75 2.64 -18.11
N ASP A 146 -10.47 1.86 -18.90
CA ASP A 146 -11.81 1.44 -18.52
C ASP A 146 -11.70 0.06 -17.86
N PHE A 147 -12.25 -0.09 -16.67
CA PHE A 147 -12.27 -1.37 -15.97
C PHE A 147 -13.67 -1.60 -15.42
N LYS A 148 -14.33 -2.67 -15.88
CA LYS A 148 -15.72 -3.00 -15.54
C LYS A 148 -16.67 -1.79 -15.70
N LYS A 149 -16.61 -1.11 -16.84
CA LYS A 149 -17.44 0.06 -17.18
C LYS A 149 -17.23 1.29 -16.28
N LYS A 150 -16.18 1.31 -15.44
CA LYS A 150 -15.74 2.51 -14.75
C LYS A 150 -14.42 3.01 -15.35
N ASN A 151 -14.36 4.31 -15.58
CA ASN A 151 -13.15 4.94 -16.07
C ASN A 151 -12.23 5.20 -14.87
N ILE A 152 -11.02 4.67 -14.96
CA ILE A 152 -9.98 4.84 -13.96
C ILE A 152 -8.91 5.72 -14.59
N HIS A 153 -8.66 6.83 -13.91
CA HIS A 153 -7.61 7.77 -14.26
C HIS A 153 -6.75 8.00 -13.03
N GLY A 154 -5.44 8.04 -13.23
CA GLY A 154 -4.53 8.49 -12.19
C GLY A 154 -4.32 10.00 -12.28
N ALA A 155 -3.44 10.50 -11.43
CA ALA A 155 -3.00 11.87 -11.41
C ALA A 155 -1.48 11.94 -11.34
N PHE A 156 -0.90 12.99 -11.91
CA PHE A 156 0.51 13.31 -11.72
C PHE A 156 0.76 13.65 -10.25
N ILE A 157 1.79 13.05 -9.66
CA ILE A 157 2.22 13.40 -8.31
C ILE A 157 3.12 14.63 -8.39
N ARG A 158 2.57 15.81 -8.10
CA ARG A 158 3.32 17.08 -8.11
C ARG A 158 4.28 17.20 -6.92
N ASN A 159 3.88 16.66 -5.77
CA ASN A 159 4.64 16.72 -4.52
C ASN A 159 4.75 15.32 -3.89
N ALA A 160 5.84 14.63 -4.23
CA ALA A 160 6.15 13.28 -3.75
C ALA A 160 6.21 13.20 -2.22
N LYS A 161 6.90 14.15 -1.56
CA LYS A 161 7.03 14.20 -0.09
C LYS A 161 5.67 14.34 0.62
N ARG A 162 4.76 15.16 0.06
CA ARG A 162 3.40 15.32 0.60
C ARG A 162 2.63 14.00 0.52
N LEU A 163 2.66 13.31 -0.62
CA LEU A 163 1.96 12.05 -0.79
C LEU A 163 2.58 10.94 0.06
N GLU A 164 3.91 10.87 0.15
CA GLU A 164 4.62 9.93 1.01
C GLU A 164 4.17 10.07 2.48
N ARG A 165 4.14 11.31 2.99
CA ARG A 165 3.67 11.62 4.34
C ARG A 165 2.21 11.22 4.52
N TYR A 166 1.36 11.57 3.55
CA TYR A 166 -0.06 11.23 3.54
C TYR A 166 -0.29 9.71 3.67
N LEU A 167 0.39 8.89 2.86
CA LEU A 167 0.25 7.42 2.89
C LEU A 167 0.78 6.81 4.21
N LYS A 168 1.84 7.38 4.78
CA LYS A 168 2.44 6.91 6.04
C LYS A 168 1.57 7.13 7.26
N VAL A 169 0.79 8.22 7.30
CA VAL A 169 -0.05 8.56 8.45
C VAL A 169 -1.34 7.74 8.50
N LYS A 170 -1.80 7.19 7.36
CA LYS A 170 -3.05 6.41 7.27
C LYS A 170 -3.14 5.30 8.34
N PRO A 171 -4.33 5.05 8.91
CA PRO A 171 -4.54 3.90 9.76
C PRO A 171 -4.29 2.57 9.02
N VAL A 172 -4.29 1.48 9.77
CA VAL A 172 -4.30 0.13 9.21
C VAL A 172 -5.74 -0.36 9.32
N PHE A 173 -6.36 -0.70 8.19
CA PHE A 173 -7.74 -1.17 8.14
C PHE A 173 -7.82 -2.68 7.98
N GLU A 174 -8.93 -3.26 8.42
CA GLU A 174 -9.21 -4.68 8.20
C GLU A 174 -9.75 -4.89 6.77
N ARG A 175 -9.15 -5.82 6.02
CA ARG A 175 -9.53 -6.12 4.62
C ARG A 175 -10.07 -7.55 4.47
N GLY A 176 -9.91 -8.39 5.48
CA GLY A 176 -10.32 -9.78 5.41
C GLY A 176 -9.16 -10.76 5.51
N TYR A 177 -9.52 -12.04 5.56
CA TYR A 177 -8.61 -13.10 5.94
C TYR A 177 -7.50 -13.30 4.92
N ARG A 178 -6.24 -13.32 5.39
CA ARG A 178 -5.03 -13.44 4.56
C ARG A 178 -4.92 -12.39 3.43
N LYS A 179 -5.69 -11.32 3.49
CA LYS A 179 -5.58 -10.22 2.53
C LYS A 179 -4.43 -9.31 2.95
N ARG A 180 -3.57 -8.97 1.99
CA ARG A 180 -2.50 -7.99 2.20
C ARG A 180 -3.10 -6.58 2.25
N LEU A 181 -2.52 -5.69 3.05
CA LEU A 181 -2.97 -4.30 3.16
C LEU A 181 -2.11 -3.33 2.36
N PHE A 182 -0.96 -3.80 1.90
CA PHE A 182 -0.05 -3.06 1.05
C PHE A 182 0.82 -4.04 0.27
N GLY A 183 1.45 -3.56 -0.79
CA GLY A 183 2.35 -4.36 -1.58
C GLY A 183 3.10 -3.54 -2.62
N LYS A 184 3.89 -4.24 -3.43
CA LYS A 184 4.77 -3.66 -4.45
C LYS A 184 4.85 -4.54 -5.68
N SER A 185 5.40 -4.00 -6.75
CA SER A 185 5.84 -4.79 -7.90
C SER A 185 6.99 -5.73 -7.52
N ASN A 186 7.09 -6.86 -8.23
CA ASN A 186 8.22 -7.79 -8.07
C ASN A 186 9.55 -7.20 -8.55
N SER A 187 9.51 -6.26 -9.50
CA SER A 187 10.69 -5.52 -10.00
C SER A 187 11.37 -4.70 -8.92
N LEU A 188 10.62 -4.27 -7.90
CA LEU A 188 11.12 -3.45 -6.82
C LEU A 188 11.83 -4.34 -5.79
N LYS A 189 13.12 -4.64 -6.00
CA LYS A 189 13.95 -5.37 -5.02
C LYS A 189 14.42 -4.42 -3.91
N PHE A 190 14.37 -4.89 -2.67
CA PHE A 190 14.87 -4.24 -1.46
C PHE A 190 15.83 -5.19 -0.76
#